data_AF-A0A7C1Y014-F1
#
_entry.id   AF-A0A7C1Y014-F1
#
_cell.length_a   1.000
_cell.length_b   1.000
_cell.length_c   1.000
_cell.angle_alpha   90.00
_cell.angle_beta   90.00
_cell.angle_gamma   90.00
#
_symmetry.space_group_name_H-M   'P 1'
#
loop_
_entity.id
_entity.type
_entity.pdbx_description
1 polymer ?
#
loop_
_entity_poly.entity_id
_entity_poly.type
_entity_poly.pdbx_seq_one_letter_code
_entity_poly.pdbx_strand_id
1 'polypeptide(L)' 'MNKTFQIEQIHARQILDSRGNPTVEVECQLAGGILSRAAVP' A
#
# COMPACT_ATOMS: atom_id res chain seq x y z
N MET A 1 11.25 21.62 7.85
CA MET A 1 10.42 21.15 6.72
C MET A 1 9.44 20.13 7.26
N ASN A 2 8.14 20.28 7.01
CA ASN A 2 7.15 19.33 7.51
C ASN A 2 7.26 17.99 6.77
N LYS A 3 7.46 16.89 7.50
CA LYS A 3 7.63 15.54 6.93
C LYS A 3 6.35 14.71 6.92
N THR A 4 5.23 15.21 7.44
CA THR A 4 3.98 14.43 7.63
C THR A 4 3.54 13.64 6.38
N PHE A 5 3.74 14.19 5.18
CA PHE A 5 3.32 13.55 3.92
C PHE A 5 4.46 12.89 3.12
N GLN A 6 5.67 12.79 3.68
CA GLN A 6 6.74 12.04 3.03
C GLN A 6 6.44 10.54 3.12
N ILE A 7 6.62 9.82 2.02
CA ILE A 7 6.54 8.35 2.00
C ILE A 7 7.74 7.81 2.77
N GLU A 8 7.46 6.98 3.76
CA GLU A 8 8.46 6.32 4.61
C GLU A 8 8.72 4.89 4.12
N GLN A 9 7.66 4.12 3.88
CA GLN A 9 7.75 2.75 3.37
C GLN A 9 6.63 2.41 2.38
N ILE A 10 6.97 1.52 1.44
CA ILE A 10 6.04 0.88 0.51
C ILE A 10 6.31 -0.62 0.55
N HIS A 11 5.26 -1.42 0.72
CA HIS A 11 5.35 -2.87 0.63
C HIS A 11 4.26 -3.41 -0.30
N ALA A 12 4.66 -4.20 -1.29
CA ALA A 12 3.76 -4.85 -2.23
C ALA A 12 3.73 -6.36 -2.00
N ARG A 13 2.57 -6.97 -2.20
CA ARG A 13 2.37 -8.42 -2.12
C ARG A 13 1.37 -8.90 -3.18
N GLN A 14 1.50 -10.18 -3.54
CA GLN A 14 0.51 -10.86 -4.37
C GLN A 14 -0.66 -11.32 -3.49
N ILE A 15 -1.89 -11.05 -3.94
CA ILE A 15 -3.14 -11.59 -3.39
C ILE A 15 -3.97 -12.24 -4.51
N LEU A 16 -5.11 -12.83 -4.20
CA LEU A 16 -6.07 -13.32 -5.21
C LEU A 16 -7.27 -12.38 -5.31
N ASP A 17 -7.74 -12.11 -6.54
CA ASP A 17 -8.96 -11.37 -6.83
C ASP A 17 -10.23 -12.22 -6.57
N SER A 18 -11.41 -11.66 -6.84
CA SER A 18 -12.69 -12.35 -6.67
C SER A 18 -12.92 -13.53 -7.63
N ARG A 19 -12.07 -13.69 -8.65
CA ARG A 19 -12.07 -14.79 -9.63
C ARG A 19 -10.93 -15.79 -9.38
N GLY A 20 -10.13 -15.59 -8.33
CA GLY A 20 -8.99 -16.44 -7.99
C GLY A 20 -7.72 -16.16 -8.81
N ASN A 21 -7.64 -15.04 -9.54
CA ASN A 21 -6.43 -14.67 -10.27
C ASN A 21 -5.49 -13.85 -9.38
N PRO A 22 -4.17 -14.01 -9.52
CA PRO A 22 -3.21 -13.13 -8.85
C PRO A 22 -3.40 -11.65 -9.20
N THR A 23 -3.43 -10.78 -8.17
CA THR A 23 -3.37 -9.32 -8.29
C THR A 23 -2.40 -8.72 -7.26
N VAL A 24 -2.12 -7.43 -7.38
CA VAL A 24 -1.19 -6.69 -6.50
C VAL A 24 -1.97 -5.92 -5.43
N GLU A 25 -1.54 -6.08 -4.19
CA GLU A 25 -1.91 -5.23 -3.07
C GLU A 25 -0.68 -4.45 -2.60
N VAL A 26 -0.86 -3.17 -2.30
CA VAL A 26 0.20 -2.30 -1.79
C VAL A 26 -0.23 -1.68 -0.47
N GLU A 27 0.69 -1.68 0.49
CA GLU A 27 0.63 -0.91 1.73
C GLU A 27 1.64 0.25 1.67
N CYS A 28 1.21 1.45 2.07
CA CYS A 28 2.02 2.67 2.08
C CYS A 28 1.96 3.32 3.48
N GLN A 29 3.14 3.59 4.04
CA GLN A 29 3.32 4.31 5.29
C GLN A 29 3.92 5.69 5.02
N LEU A 30 3.28 6.74 5.54
CA LEU A 30 3.82 8.10 5.56
C LEU A 30 4.58 8.34 6.86
N ALA A 31 5.62 9.17 6.83
CA ALA A 31 6.39 9.58 8.01
C ALA A 31 5.54 10.33 9.06
N GLY A 32 4.33 10.78 8.68
CA GLY A 32 3.31 11.30 9.60
C GLY A 32 2.49 10.23 10.34
N GLY A 33 2.78 8.94 10.14
CA GLY A 33 2.12 7.82 10.80
C GLY A 33 0.87 7.28 10.09
N ILE A 34 0.45 7.87 8.97
CA ILE A 34 -0.67 7.35 8.18
C ILE A 34 -0.24 6.03 7.51
N LEU A 35 -1.04 4.98 7.70
CA LEU A 35 -0.91 3.70 7.01
C LEU A 35 -2.14 3.48 6.14
N SER A 36 -1.94 3.12 4.87
CA SER A 36 -3.02 2.86 3.92
C SER A 36 -2.71 1.65 3.06
N ARG A 37 -3.76 0.99 2.56
CA ARG A 37 -3.67 -0.22 1.75
C ARG A 37 -4.69 -0.21 0.64
N ALA A 38 -4.29 -0.66 -0.55
CA ALA A 38 -5.19 -0.79 -1.70
C ALA A 38 -4.77 -1.98 -2.57
N ALA A 39 -5.75 -2.61 -3.22
CA ALA A 39 -5.56 -3.64 -4.22
C ALA A 39 -6.04 -3.17 -5.59
N VAL A 40 -5.39 -3.64 -6.66
CA VAL A 40 -5.78 -3.38 -8.06
C VAL A 40 -6.87 -4.40 -8.46
N PRO A 41 -7.93 -3.98 -9.19
CA PRO A 41 -9.01 -4.88 -9.63
C PRO A 41 -8.59 -5.96 -10.62
#